data_AF-A0A2G9MWH6-F1
#
_entry.id   AF-A0A2G9MWH6-F1
#
_cell.length_a   1.000
_cell.length_b   1.000
_cell.length_c   1.000
_cell.angle_alpha   90.00
_cell.angle_beta   90.00
_cell.angle_gamma   90.00
#
_symmetry.space_group_name_H-M   'P 1'
#
loop_
_entity.id
_entity.type
_entity.pdbx_description
1 polymer ?
#
loop_
_entity_poly.entity_id
_entity_poly.type
_entity_poly.pdbx_seq_one_letter_code
_entity_poly.pdbx_strand_id
1 'polypeptide(L)'
;MVTIRDPIHGDIEISQTERRLLDTGEMQRLRRVKQLAMAYLVYPGANHTRFEHSIGTMELAGKICASCEIENEKTEQLRIAALLHDVGHVCFSHEGEFATKMALGTHEEIGRKKMLEGEIADILNENWGARKISELSASQDFGGIISSD
;
A
#
# COMPACT_ATOMS: atom_id res chain seq x y z
N MET A 1 3.92 -18.34 7.06
CA MET A 1 3.74 -17.58 5.81
C MET A 1 2.46 -18.04 5.16
N VAL A 2 1.82 -17.15 4.41
CA VAL A 2 0.66 -17.46 3.57
C VAL A 2 1.04 -17.08 2.14
N THR A 3 0.68 -17.92 1.18
CA THR A 3 0.88 -17.63 -0.24
C THR A 3 -0.38 -17.02 -0.84
N ILE A 4 -0.24 -15.92 -1.58
CA ILE A 4 -1.31 -15.32 -2.40
C ILE A 4 -0.94 -15.50 -3.87
N ARG A 5 -1.88 -15.98 -4.68
CA ARG A 5 -1.73 -16.05 -6.14
C ARG A 5 -2.09 -14.72 -6.78
N ASP A 6 -1.12 -14.11 -7.43
CA ASP A 6 -1.27 -12.89 -8.19
C ASP A 6 -1.04 -13.16 -9.70
N PRO A 7 -1.92 -12.68 -10.60
CA PRO A 7 -1.78 -12.95 -12.03
C PRO A 7 -0.58 -12.25 -12.70
N ILE A 8 0.03 -11.25 -12.06
CA ILE A 8 1.16 -10.49 -12.59
C ILE A 8 2.48 -11.01 -12.03
N HIS A 9 2.54 -11.31 -10.74
CA HIS A 9 3.77 -11.66 -10.02
C HIS A 9 3.86 -13.13 -9.63
N GLY A 10 2.82 -13.95 -9.86
CA GLY A 10 2.79 -15.36 -9.52
C GLY A 10 2.44 -15.62 -8.06
N ASP A 11 3.11 -16.58 -7.43
CA ASP A 11 2.94 -16.86 -6.01
C ASP A 11 3.72 -15.82 -5.18
N ILE A 12 3.01 -15.05 -4.35
CA ILE A 12 3.57 -14.04 -3.45
C ILE A 12 3.52 -14.56 -2.03
N GLU A 13 4.67 -14.64 -1.37
CA GLU A 13 4.77 -15.01 0.04
C GLU A 13 4.50 -13.81 0.95
N ILE A 14 3.59 -14.02 1.90
CA ILE A 14 3.13 -13.02 2.86
C ILE A 14 3.60 -13.39 4.27
N SER A 15 4.29 -12.46 4.92
CA SER A 15 4.73 -12.57 6.31
C SER A 15 3.54 -12.56 7.28
N GLN A 16 3.75 -12.94 8.55
CA GLN A 16 2.66 -12.85 9.54
C GLN A 16 2.22 -11.40 9.78
N THR A 17 3.15 -10.45 9.78
CA THR A 17 2.84 -9.03 9.97
C THR A 17 2.13 -8.44 8.76
N GLU A 18 2.61 -8.74 7.55
CA GLU A 18 1.95 -8.33 6.30
C GLU A 18 0.51 -8.87 6.22
N ARG A 19 0.30 -10.13 6.63
CA ARG A 19 -1.04 -10.72 6.71
C ARG A 19 -1.95 -9.96 7.69
N ARG A 20 -1.46 -9.66 8.89
CA ARG A 20 -2.24 -8.91 9.89
C ARG A 20 -2.65 -7.54 9.36
N LEU A 21 -1.75 -6.86 8.66
CA LEU A 21 -2.06 -5.58 8.00
C LEU A 21 -3.09 -5.75 6.89
N LEU A 22 -2.95 -6.77 6.04
CA LEU A 22 -3.95 -7.09 4.99
C LEU A 22 -5.34 -7.37 5.57
N ASP A 23 -5.42 -7.98 6.75
CA ASP A 23 -6.68 -8.35 7.40
C ASP A 23 -7.39 -7.15 8.08
N THR A 24 -6.74 -5.99 8.17
CA THR A 24 -7.36 -4.75 8.72
C THR A 24 -8.53 -4.26 7.87
N GLY A 25 -9.48 -3.57 8.51
CA GLY A 25 -10.64 -3.00 7.83
C GLY A 25 -10.26 -1.99 6.74
N GLU A 26 -9.22 -1.21 6.98
CA GLU A 26 -8.65 -0.23 6.06
C GLU A 26 -8.11 -0.86 4.77
N MET A 27 -7.36 -1.96 4.89
CA MET A 27 -6.85 -2.69 3.72
C MET A 27 -7.96 -3.43 3.00
N GLN A 28 -8.82 -4.16 3.72
CA GLN A 28 -9.95 -4.89 3.10
C GLN A 28 -10.96 -3.95 2.39
N ARG A 29 -10.99 -2.66 2.76
CA ARG A 29 -11.76 -1.64 2.05
C ARG A 29 -11.27 -1.42 0.63
N LEU A 30 -9.98 -1.53 0.35
CA LEU A 30 -9.40 -1.28 -0.97
C LEU A 30 -9.92 -2.25 -2.04
N ARG A 31 -10.45 -3.42 -1.65
CA ARG A 31 -11.16 -4.36 -2.55
C ARG A 31 -12.38 -3.74 -3.26
N ARG A 32 -12.86 -2.59 -2.78
CA ARG A 32 -14.00 -1.86 -3.34
C ARG A 32 -13.59 -0.56 -4.02
N VAL A 33 -12.29 -0.27 -4.09
CA VAL A 33 -11.74 0.94 -4.72
C VAL A 33 -11.02 0.52 -6.00
N LYS A 34 -11.64 0.76 -7.16
CA LYS A 34 -11.02 0.45 -8.46
C LYS A 34 -9.77 1.30 -8.69
N GLN A 35 -8.70 0.67 -9.17
CA GLN A 35 -7.43 1.35 -9.45
C GLN A 35 -7.64 2.53 -10.39
N LEU A 36 -8.27 2.27 -11.55
CA LEU A 36 -8.44 3.24 -12.64
C LEU A 36 -9.83 3.88 -12.67
N ALA A 37 -10.44 4.09 -11.50
CA ALA A 37 -11.75 4.74 -11.36
C ALA A 37 -12.82 4.22 -12.34
N MET A 38 -13.23 5.06 -13.32
CA MET A 38 -14.27 4.75 -14.31
C MET A 38 -13.74 4.16 -15.62
N ALA A 39 -12.44 3.89 -15.74
CA ALA A 39 -11.84 3.34 -16.95
C ALA A 39 -12.50 2.01 -17.39
N TYR A 40 -13.08 1.25 -16.46
CA TYR A 40 -13.82 0.03 -16.76
C TYR A 40 -15.04 0.22 -17.67
N LEU A 41 -15.56 1.46 -17.79
CA LEU A 41 -16.64 1.81 -18.72
C LEU A 41 -16.17 1.84 -20.19
N VAL A 42 -14.87 2.04 -20.42
CA VAL A 42 -14.24 2.04 -21.75
C VAL A 42 -13.45 0.76 -21.99
N TYR A 43 -12.78 0.25 -20.96
CA TYR A 43 -11.97 -0.96 -20.98
C TYR A 43 -12.55 -2.00 -20.01
N PRO A 44 -13.44 -2.91 -20.44
CA PRO A 44 -14.15 -3.83 -19.55
C PRO A 44 -13.25 -4.74 -18.70
N GLY A 45 -11.97 -4.90 -19.05
CA GLY A 45 -10.99 -5.64 -18.26
C GLY A 45 -10.35 -4.85 -17.12
N ALA A 46 -10.49 -3.53 -17.06
CA ALA A 46 -9.91 -2.64 -16.04
C ALA A 46 -10.67 -2.69 -14.71
N ASN A 47 -10.94 -3.91 -14.21
CA ASN A 47 -11.70 -4.15 -12.99
C ASN A 47 -10.86 -4.20 -11.72
N HIS A 48 -9.54 -4.22 -11.85
CA HIS A 48 -8.62 -4.36 -10.73
C HIS A 48 -8.77 -3.20 -9.73
N THR A 49 -8.48 -3.52 -8.48
CA THR A 49 -8.66 -2.66 -7.31
C THR A 49 -7.32 -2.31 -6.69
N ARG A 50 -7.33 -1.31 -5.81
CA ARG A 50 -6.13 -0.91 -5.07
C ARG A 50 -5.61 -2.01 -4.15
N PHE A 51 -6.45 -2.98 -3.77
CA PHE A 51 -6.03 -4.07 -2.89
C PHE A 51 -4.96 -4.97 -3.53
N GLU A 52 -5.22 -5.51 -4.71
CA GLU A 52 -4.23 -6.32 -5.43
C GLU A 52 -3.05 -5.48 -5.92
N HIS A 53 -3.27 -4.20 -6.24
CA HIS A 53 -2.18 -3.28 -6.55
C HIS A 53 -1.21 -3.11 -5.37
N SER A 54 -1.72 -2.85 -4.16
CA SER A 54 -0.91 -2.74 -2.95
C SER A 54 -0.08 -3.99 -2.66
N ILE A 55 -0.62 -5.19 -2.89
CA ILE A 55 0.11 -6.46 -2.75
C ILE A 55 1.22 -6.56 -3.80
N GLY A 56 0.93 -6.20 -5.05
CA GLY A 56 1.93 -6.18 -6.13
C GLY A 56 3.05 -5.18 -5.87
N THR A 57 2.73 -3.97 -5.40
CA THR A 57 3.73 -2.94 -5.03
C THR A 57 4.62 -3.41 -3.89
N MET A 58 4.05 -4.04 -2.86
CA MET A 58 4.82 -4.68 -1.77
C MET A 58 5.79 -5.74 -2.31
N GLU A 59 5.31 -6.61 -3.19
CA GLU A 59 6.15 -7.66 -3.78
C GLU A 59 7.28 -7.09 -4.63
N LEU A 60 6.99 -6.09 -5.45
CA LEU A 60 7.98 -5.43 -6.28
C LEU A 60 9.02 -4.68 -5.43
N ALA A 61 8.60 -4.00 -4.36
CA ALA A 61 9.51 -3.37 -3.42
C ALA A 61 10.48 -4.39 -2.80
N GLY A 62 10.01 -5.58 -2.43
CA GLY A 62 10.85 -6.68 -1.95
C GLY A 62 11.88 -7.14 -3.01
N LYS A 63 11.44 -7.29 -4.26
CA LYS A 63 12.33 -7.68 -5.38
C LYS A 63 13.40 -6.62 -5.68
N ILE A 64 13.05 -5.35 -5.60
CA ILE A 64 14.00 -4.23 -5.75
C ILE A 64 15.01 -4.28 -4.59
N CYS A 65 14.54 -4.41 -3.35
CA CYS A 65 15.41 -4.50 -2.18
C CYS A 65 16.41 -5.66 -2.28
N ALA A 66 15.95 -6.83 -2.70
CA ALA A 66 16.82 -7.99 -2.92
C ALA A 66 17.86 -7.74 -4.02
N SER A 67 17.47 -7.06 -5.11
CA SER A 67 18.38 -6.72 -6.21
C SER A 67 19.42 -5.66 -5.83
N CYS A 68 19.08 -4.79 -4.88
CA CYS A 68 19.97 -3.75 -4.36
C CYS A 68 20.71 -4.17 -3.08
N GLU A 69 20.62 -5.44 -2.66
CA GLU A 69 21.25 -5.97 -1.45
C GLU A 69 20.91 -5.17 -0.18
N ILE A 70 19.67 -4.64 -0.10
CA ILE A 70 19.17 -3.92 1.07
C ILE A 70 18.98 -4.90 2.24
N GLU A 71 19.38 -4.48 3.45
CA GLU A 71 19.26 -5.29 4.67
C GLU A 71 17.84 -5.81 4.92
N ASN A 72 17.72 -7.00 5.52
CA ASN A 72 16.43 -7.68 5.72
C ASN A 72 15.41 -6.84 6.51
N GLU A 73 15.83 -6.19 7.60
CA GLU A 73 14.91 -5.36 8.41
C GLU A 73 14.40 -4.16 7.60
N LYS A 74 15.29 -3.52 6.83
CA LYS A 74 14.91 -2.39 5.99
C LYS A 74 14.01 -2.82 4.83
N THR A 75 14.26 -3.99 4.25
CA THR A 75 13.42 -4.61 3.23
C THR A 75 12.00 -4.84 3.77
N GLU A 76 11.85 -5.37 4.98
CA GLU A 76 10.53 -5.58 5.59
C GLU A 76 9.79 -4.25 5.81
N GLN A 77 10.49 -3.23 6.32
CA GLN A 77 9.93 -1.88 6.48
C GLN A 77 9.45 -1.29 5.15
N LEU A 78 10.24 -1.45 4.08
CA LEU A 78 9.91 -0.94 2.75
C LEU A 78 8.77 -1.71 2.10
N ARG A 79 8.71 -3.03 2.26
CA ARG A 79 7.57 -3.85 1.83
C ARG A 79 6.29 -3.40 2.51
N ILE A 80 6.32 -3.16 3.83
CA ILE A 80 5.14 -2.72 4.57
C ILE A 80 4.71 -1.30 4.18
N ALA A 81 5.67 -0.39 4.00
CA ALA A 81 5.35 0.95 3.52
C ALA A 81 4.74 0.90 2.10
N ALA A 82 5.26 0.04 1.22
CA ALA A 82 4.69 -0.23 -0.10
C ALA A 82 3.31 -0.87 -0.04
N LEU A 83 3.05 -1.77 0.91
CA LEU A 83 1.73 -2.37 1.11
C LEU A 83 0.68 -1.32 1.51
N LEU A 84 1.06 -0.35 2.33
CA LEU A 84 0.15 0.63 2.92
C LEU A 84 0.06 1.96 2.15
N HIS A 85 0.90 2.18 1.12
CA HIS A 85 1.01 3.47 0.43
C HIS A 85 -0.34 4.00 -0.09
N ASP A 86 -1.23 3.08 -0.49
CA ASP A 86 -2.52 3.37 -1.11
C ASP A 86 -3.70 3.37 -0.14
N VAL A 87 -3.47 3.10 1.15
CA VAL A 87 -4.54 2.89 2.15
C VAL A 87 -5.45 4.10 2.33
N GLY A 88 -4.97 5.29 1.97
CA GLY A 88 -5.70 6.55 2.06
C GLY A 88 -6.63 6.85 0.88
N HIS A 89 -6.57 6.10 -0.23
CA HIS A 89 -7.42 6.38 -1.38
C HIS A 89 -8.91 6.34 -1.05
N VAL A 90 -9.64 7.26 -1.68
CA VAL A 90 -11.10 7.38 -1.61
C VAL A 90 -11.77 6.67 -2.79
N CYS A 91 -13.10 6.62 -2.80
CA CYS A 91 -13.86 6.12 -3.95
C CYS A 91 -13.45 6.89 -5.22
N PHE A 92 -13.37 6.19 -6.36
CA PHE A 92 -12.90 6.76 -7.63
C PHE A 92 -11.45 7.27 -7.61
N SER A 93 -10.56 6.74 -6.76
CA SER A 93 -9.12 6.98 -6.89
C SER A 93 -8.74 8.47 -6.94
N HIS A 94 -7.88 8.90 -7.86
CA HIS A 94 -7.43 10.29 -7.96
C HIS A 94 -8.57 11.22 -8.41
N GLU A 95 -9.53 10.72 -9.17
CA GLU A 95 -10.72 11.46 -9.60
C GLU A 95 -11.62 11.80 -8.40
N GLY A 96 -11.76 10.86 -7.47
CA GLY A 96 -12.45 11.12 -6.21
C GLY A 96 -11.69 12.08 -5.31
N GLU A 97 -10.36 11.92 -5.20
CA GLU A 97 -9.52 12.85 -4.47
C GLU A 97 -9.68 14.28 -5.01
N PHE A 98 -9.65 14.48 -6.32
CA PHE A 98 -9.84 15.80 -6.92
C PHE A 98 -11.12 16.49 -6.42
N ALA A 99 -12.21 15.73 -6.23
CA ALA A 99 -13.46 16.25 -5.70
C ALA A 99 -13.46 16.46 -4.18
N THR A 100 -12.73 15.63 -3.42
CA THR A 100 -12.78 15.63 -1.95
C THR A 100 -11.60 16.31 -1.26
N LYS A 101 -10.53 16.65 -1.99
CA LYS A 101 -9.24 17.09 -1.44
C LYS A 101 -9.37 18.30 -0.49
N MET A 102 -10.26 19.24 -0.79
CA MET A 102 -10.51 20.39 0.08
C MET A 102 -11.12 20.04 1.44
N ALA A 103 -11.85 18.93 1.53
CA ALA A 103 -12.50 18.49 2.76
C ALA A 103 -11.72 17.39 3.49
N LEU A 104 -11.06 16.49 2.75
CA LEU A 104 -10.44 15.28 3.29
C LEU A 104 -8.91 15.27 3.24
N GLY A 105 -8.29 16.13 2.43
CA GLY A 105 -6.85 16.07 2.11
C GLY A 105 -6.54 15.14 0.93
N THR A 106 -5.25 14.96 0.64
CA THR A 106 -4.76 14.00 -0.35
C THR A 106 -4.88 12.57 0.15
N HIS A 107 -4.87 11.58 -0.76
CA HIS A 107 -4.80 10.17 -0.36
C HIS A 107 -3.57 9.89 0.52
N GLU A 108 -2.44 10.55 0.28
CA GLU A 108 -1.24 10.42 1.12
C GLU A 108 -1.47 10.92 2.55
N GLU A 109 -2.10 12.09 2.72
CA GLU A 109 -2.43 12.65 4.03
C GLU A 109 -3.40 11.75 4.80
N ILE A 110 -4.43 11.26 4.11
CA ILE A 110 -5.42 10.34 4.67
C ILE A 110 -4.75 9.00 5.04
N GLY A 111 -3.88 8.50 4.16
CA GLY A 111 -3.13 7.26 4.35
C GLY A 111 -2.22 7.35 5.57
N ARG A 112 -1.44 8.42 5.67
CA ARG A 112 -0.59 8.72 6.83
C ARG A 112 -1.40 8.78 8.11
N LYS A 113 -2.57 9.43 8.11
CA LYS A 113 -3.45 9.45 9.30
C LYS A 113 -3.88 8.04 9.71
N LYS A 114 -4.31 7.21 8.74
CA LYS A 114 -4.69 5.81 8.97
C LYS A 114 -3.55 4.94 9.48
N MET A 115 -2.31 5.23 9.07
CA MET A 115 -1.14 4.50 9.56
C MET A 115 -0.74 4.91 10.98
N LEU A 116 -1.11 6.12 11.42
CA LEU A 116 -0.77 6.67 12.73
C LEU A 116 -1.86 6.44 13.79
N GLU A 117 -3.05 5.96 13.41
CA GLU A 117 -4.20 5.76 14.28
C GLU A 117 -4.83 4.37 14.06
N GLY A 118 -5.39 3.76 15.12
CA GLY A 118 -6.16 2.52 15.02
C GLY A 118 -5.33 1.24 14.82
N GLU A 119 -5.97 0.20 14.27
CA GLU A 119 -5.42 -1.16 14.20
C GLU A 119 -4.10 -1.25 13.40
N ILE A 120 -3.97 -0.50 12.30
CA ILE A 120 -2.71 -0.44 11.54
C ILE A 120 -1.59 0.11 12.44
N ALA A 121 -1.84 1.21 13.14
CA ALA A 121 -0.82 1.83 14.00
C ALA A 121 -0.38 0.87 15.11
N ASP A 122 -1.33 0.16 15.73
CA ASP A 122 -1.05 -0.84 16.76
C ASP A 122 -0.11 -1.93 16.22
N ILE A 123 -0.40 -2.50 15.04
CA ILE A 123 0.44 -3.52 14.40
C ILE A 123 1.84 -2.99 14.07
N LEU A 124 1.94 -1.77 13.52
CA LEU A 124 3.23 -1.17 13.14
C LEU A 124 4.10 -0.87 14.36
N ASN A 125 3.50 -0.46 15.47
CA ASN A 125 4.20 -0.09 16.70
C ASN A 125 4.81 -1.30 17.43
N GLU A 126 4.37 -2.52 17.15
CA GLU A 126 4.96 -3.73 17.73
C GLU A 126 6.42 -3.97 17.31
N ASN A 127 6.80 -3.52 16.10
CA ASN A 127 8.12 -3.84 15.53
C ASN A 127 8.95 -2.61 15.10
N TRP A 128 8.36 -1.61 14.43
CA TRP A 128 9.14 -0.53 13.79
C TRP A 128 8.69 0.89 14.15
N GLY A 129 7.47 1.04 14.65
CA GLY A 129 6.86 2.34 14.91
C GLY A 129 6.09 2.88 13.71
N ALA A 130 4.81 3.19 13.92
CA ALA A 130 3.88 3.69 12.90
C ALA A 130 4.41 4.94 12.16
N ARG A 131 4.98 5.89 12.92
CA ARG A 131 5.56 7.12 12.36
C ARG A 131 6.68 6.82 11.37
N LYS A 132 7.64 5.98 11.77
CA LYS A 132 8.80 5.61 10.96
C LYS A 132 8.34 5.02 9.62
N ILE A 133 7.39 4.09 9.64
CA ILE A 133 6.87 3.44 8.43
C ILE A 133 6.12 4.44 7.55
N SER A 134 5.29 5.32 8.13
CA SER A 134 4.49 6.29 7.39
C SER A 134 5.30 7.35 6.63
N GLU A 135 6.57 7.55 7.02
CA GLU A 135 7.48 8.52 6.41
C GLU A 135 8.36 7.90 5.31
N LEU A 136 8.37 6.56 5.15
CA LEU A 136 9.26 5.88 4.20
C LEU A 136 8.91 6.16 2.74
N SER A 137 7.63 6.19 2.39
CA SER A 137 7.17 6.48 1.02
C SER A 137 7.57 7.87 0.54
N ALA A 138 7.69 8.84 1.47
CA ALA A 138 8.11 10.21 1.20
C ALA A 138 9.61 10.45 1.47
N SER A 139 10.38 9.40 1.80
CA SER A 139 11.80 9.55 2.15
C SER A 139 12.68 9.78 0.91
N GLN A 140 13.68 10.64 1.01
CA GLN A 140 14.61 10.89 -0.11
C GLN A 140 15.48 9.68 -0.47
N ASP A 141 15.77 8.81 0.50
CA ASP A 141 16.67 7.68 0.29
C ASP A 141 15.98 6.51 -0.42
N PHE A 142 14.80 6.11 0.06
CA PHE A 142 14.11 4.90 -0.40
C PHE A 142 12.68 5.14 -0.89
N GLY A 143 12.16 6.37 -0.80
CA GLY A 143 10.81 6.71 -1.24
C GLY A 143 10.58 6.36 -2.70
N GLY A 144 11.58 6.56 -3.56
CA GLY A 144 11.55 6.21 -4.99
C GLY A 144 11.32 4.73 -5.31
N ILE A 145 11.45 3.82 -4.33
CA ILE A 145 11.07 2.40 -4.49
C ILE A 145 9.55 2.23 -4.42
N ILE A 146 8.87 3.11 -3.68
CA ILE A 146 7.46 3.00 -3.31
C ILE A 146 6.61 3.95 -4.14
N SER A 147 7.05 5.19 -4.26
CA SER A 147 6.36 6.26 -4.98
C SER A 147 7.38 7.11 -5.73
N SER A 148 7.07 7.47 -6.96
CA SER A 148 7.83 8.43 -7.75
C SER A 148 6.85 9.41 -8.38
N ASP A 149 7.11 10.71 -8.21
CA ASP A 149 6.39 11.79 -8.89
C ASP A 149 6.58 11.78 -10.42
#